data_AF-A0AA37T636-F1
#
_entry.id   AF-A0AA37T636-F1
#
_cell.length_a   1.000
_cell.length_b   1.000
_cell.length_c   1.000
_cell.angle_alpha   90.00
_cell.angle_beta   90.00
_cell.angle_gamma   90.00
#
_symmetry.space_group_name_H-M   'P 1'
#
loop_
_entity.id
_entity.type
_entity.pdbx_description
1 polymer ?
#
loop_
_entity_poly.entity_id
_entity_poly.type
_entity_poly.pdbx_seq_one_letter_code
_entity_poly.pdbx_strand_id
1 'polypeptide(L)'
;MLKKIAILCFFVVLGGCVSEPVDPAFVGTGAIDKDEAAKTRVSLGLTYLKNANYTQAKFNLDKAIEFAPRSGEAHYAMAFYYQQVGENAIAEEYYENALAYSHNDPDVVNSYAVFLCQQGEYEKAKTYYLQAINSRNYVATAETYENLAICTLSHGQKEEAIEYFNSALNHQPTRPRSLFLLAQTYVESGRWEEAKKTLWRYERNAQVNAESLFMQYRIAQGVGDTKAAIGYGDLLNSMFPKHENTTKYNDEMSKFAPAAKVTRKLANVKPTQIASEQLEPENSILQGNVEKIEQTASEKVDTEFSDVNDADIVDENAIADENQTTGLDILADNEQTHENIEKSVENDVFHIVQPKENLYRISLKYNVKMDKLLEWNNLSDASSIRIGTKLRVREPNNNE
;
A
#
# COMPACT_ATOMS: atom_id res chain seq x y z
N MET A 1 58.16 40.43 -69.80
CA MET A 1 58.90 40.81 -68.56
C MET A 1 57.94 40.75 -67.38
N LEU A 2 58.42 40.42 -66.18
CA LEU A 2 57.61 40.29 -64.95
C LEU A 2 57.18 41.66 -64.39
N LYS A 3 55.96 41.72 -63.83
CA LYS A 3 55.57 42.38 -62.55
C LYS A 3 54.11 41.99 -62.25
N LYS A 4 53.88 41.13 -61.25
CA LYS A 4 53.45 41.48 -59.89
C LYS A 4 52.12 42.27 -59.82
N ILE A 5 51.10 41.67 -59.21
CA ILE A 5 50.48 42.11 -57.95
C ILE A 5 49.56 40.97 -57.45
N ALA A 6 49.61 40.67 -56.15
CA ALA A 6 48.69 39.76 -55.50
C ALA A 6 47.59 40.56 -54.82
N ILE A 7 46.33 40.10 -54.89
CA ILE A 7 45.26 40.57 -54.00
C ILE A 7 44.57 39.36 -53.39
N LEU A 8 44.70 39.30 -52.07
CA LEU A 8 44.04 38.37 -51.15
C LEU A 8 42.60 38.87 -50.90
N CYS A 9 41.58 38.10 -51.29
CA CYS A 9 40.19 38.36 -50.90
C CYS A 9 39.73 37.35 -49.85
N PHE A 10 40.15 37.58 -48.62
CA PHE A 10 39.68 36.87 -47.43
C PHE A 10 38.30 37.44 -47.03
N PHE A 11 37.22 36.76 -47.42
CA PHE A 11 35.85 37.15 -47.08
C PHE A 11 35.56 36.87 -45.60
N VAL A 12 35.88 37.82 -44.73
CA VAL A 12 35.43 37.80 -43.33
C VAL A 12 33.98 38.27 -43.29
N VAL A 13 33.06 37.32 -43.13
CA VAL A 13 31.68 37.66 -42.75
C VAL A 13 31.68 38.03 -41.27
N LEU A 14 31.94 39.31 -40.99
CA LEU A 14 31.67 39.90 -39.68
C LEU A 14 30.15 40.03 -39.52
N GLY A 15 29.55 39.01 -38.89
CA GLY A 15 28.19 39.10 -38.37
C GLY A 15 28.14 40.06 -37.19
N GLY A 16 28.17 41.36 -37.47
CA GLY A 16 27.94 42.38 -36.46
C GLY A 16 26.48 42.36 -36.03
N CYS A 17 26.22 42.11 -34.75
CA CYS A 17 24.90 42.38 -34.17
C CYS A 17 24.62 43.88 -34.26
N VAL A 18 23.70 44.27 -35.15
CA VAL A 18 23.09 45.59 -35.09
C VAL A 18 22.23 45.62 -33.83
N SER A 19 22.74 46.28 -32.78
CA SER A 19 21.88 46.77 -31.71
C SER A 19 21.18 48.00 -32.26
N GLU A 20 19.92 47.86 -32.66
CA GLU A 20 19.10 49.03 -32.98
C GLU A 20 19.01 49.91 -31.72
N PRO A 21 19.15 51.25 -31.84
CA PRO A 21 18.87 52.14 -30.73
C PRO A 21 17.36 52.06 -30.48
N VAL A 22 16.97 51.48 -29.34
CA VAL A 22 15.57 51.41 -28.93
C VAL A 22 15.01 52.84 -28.85
N ASP A 23 14.07 53.15 -29.73
CA ASP A 23 13.39 54.44 -29.75
C ASP A 23 12.68 54.61 -28.39
N PRO A 24 13.00 55.66 -27.60
CA PRO A 24 12.32 55.89 -26.33
C PRO A 24 10.82 56.19 -26.50
N ALA A 25 10.34 56.49 -27.72
CA ALA A 25 8.92 56.60 -28.05
C ALA A 25 8.23 55.24 -28.30
N PHE A 26 8.98 54.14 -28.49
CA PHE A 26 8.44 52.77 -28.59
C PHE A 26 8.30 52.07 -27.22
N VAL A 27 8.32 52.82 -26.12
CA VAL A 27 7.92 52.32 -24.79
C VAL A 27 6.39 52.24 -24.71
N GLY A 28 5.81 51.27 -25.41
CA GLY A 28 4.39 50.98 -25.39
C GLY A 28 3.94 50.41 -24.04
N THR A 29 3.50 51.28 -23.12
CA THR A 29 2.64 51.01 -21.95
C THR A 29 3.04 49.90 -20.94
N GLY A 30 4.18 49.23 -21.12
CA GLY A 30 4.61 48.10 -20.30
C GLY A 30 5.49 48.50 -19.11
N ALA A 31 4.89 49.06 -18.06
CA ALA A 31 5.54 49.00 -16.75
C ALA A 31 5.67 47.53 -16.34
N ILE A 32 6.87 47.06 -15.98
CA ILE A 32 7.04 45.68 -15.50
C ILE A 32 6.22 45.54 -14.23
N ASP A 33 5.18 44.70 -14.29
CA ASP A 33 4.45 44.26 -13.11
C ASP A 33 5.42 43.51 -12.21
N LYS A 34 5.78 44.14 -11.09
CA LYS A 34 6.76 43.60 -10.14
C LYS A 34 6.22 42.39 -9.40
N ASP A 35 4.91 42.33 -9.15
CA ASP A 35 4.31 41.22 -8.42
C ASP A 35 4.25 39.98 -9.32
N GLU A 36 3.91 40.11 -10.61
CA GLU A 36 4.00 39.00 -11.58
C GLU A 36 5.45 38.62 -11.92
N ALA A 37 6.37 39.58 -11.97
CA ALA A 37 7.80 39.29 -12.07
C ALA A 37 8.30 38.48 -10.85
N ALA A 38 7.82 38.81 -9.64
CA ALA A 38 8.14 38.07 -8.43
C ALA A 38 7.58 36.64 -8.47
N LYS A 39 6.29 36.44 -8.79
CA LYS A 39 5.67 35.09 -8.92
C LYS A 39 6.38 34.20 -9.92
N THR A 40 6.76 34.76 -11.08
CA THR A 40 7.55 34.04 -12.10
C THR A 40 8.89 33.57 -11.53
N ARG A 41 9.56 34.44 -10.75
CA ARG A 41 10.82 34.12 -10.07
C ARG A 41 10.65 33.09 -8.94
N VAL A 42 9.56 33.15 -8.17
CA VAL A 42 9.21 32.12 -7.17
C VAL A 42 9.02 30.76 -7.84
N SER A 43 8.22 30.70 -8.91
CA SER A 43 7.97 29.47 -9.67
C SER A 43 9.25 28.83 -10.19
N LEU A 44 10.18 29.64 -10.72
CA LEU A 44 11.52 29.18 -11.11
C LEU A 44 12.35 28.71 -9.90
N GLY A 45 12.33 29.46 -8.80
CA GLY A 45 13.04 29.12 -7.56
C GLY A 45 12.62 27.76 -6.99
N LEU A 46 11.31 27.54 -6.84
CA LEU A 46 10.72 26.27 -6.40
C LEU A 46 11.02 25.12 -7.39
N THR A 47 11.02 25.38 -8.69
CA THR A 47 11.40 24.40 -9.71
C THR A 47 12.87 23.99 -9.59
N TYR A 48 13.78 24.95 -9.33
CA TYR A 48 15.19 24.64 -9.08
C TYR A 48 15.41 23.90 -7.76
N LEU A 49 14.66 24.21 -6.70
CA LEU A 49 14.67 23.45 -5.43
C LEU A 49 14.28 21.99 -5.63
N LYS A 50 13.18 21.73 -6.37
CA LYS A 50 12.73 20.37 -6.69
C LYS A 50 13.79 19.54 -7.42
N ASN A 51 14.67 20.21 -8.17
CA ASN A 51 15.79 19.61 -8.91
C ASN A 51 17.13 19.68 -8.14
N ALA A 52 17.11 19.98 -6.84
CA ALA A 52 18.29 20.15 -5.96
C ALA A 52 19.34 21.18 -6.46
N ASN A 53 18.94 22.13 -7.31
CA ASN A 53 19.81 23.20 -7.80
C ASN A 53 19.68 24.45 -6.90
N TYR A 54 20.23 24.34 -5.70
CA TYR A 54 20.14 25.38 -4.67
C TYR A 54 20.68 26.75 -5.13
N THR A 55 21.74 26.79 -5.94
CA THR A 55 22.31 28.05 -6.44
C THR A 55 21.34 28.81 -7.33
N GLN A 56 20.71 28.14 -8.29
CA GLN A 56 19.72 28.78 -9.17
C GLN A 56 18.39 29.04 -8.46
N ALA A 57 18.03 28.23 -7.46
CA ALA A 57 16.91 28.51 -6.58
C ALA A 57 17.11 29.85 -5.86
N LYS A 58 18.18 29.99 -5.07
CA LYS A 58 18.45 31.21 -4.30
C LYS A 58 18.52 32.46 -5.18
N PHE A 59 19.23 32.41 -6.31
CA PHE A 59 19.31 33.55 -7.24
C PHE A 59 17.94 34.04 -7.72
N ASN A 60 17.01 33.13 -8.01
CA ASN A 60 15.66 33.52 -8.42
C ASN A 60 14.82 34.01 -7.24
N LEU A 61 14.92 33.39 -6.07
CA LEU A 61 14.17 33.80 -4.88
C LEU A 61 14.63 35.16 -4.33
N ASP A 62 15.94 35.45 -4.34
CA ASP A 62 16.48 36.78 -4.03
C ASP A 62 15.90 37.84 -4.98
N LYS A 63 15.78 37.52 -6.27
CA LYS A 63 15.13 38.40 -7.26
C LYS A 63 13.62 38.53 -7.07
N ALA A 64 12.94 37.50 -6.58
CA ALA A 64 11.51 37.59 -6.26
C ALA A 64 11.27 38.60 -5.12
N ILE A 65 12.09 38.55 -4.06
CA ILE A 65 12.01 39.47 -2.93
C ILE A 65 12.44 40.89 -3.34
N GLU A 66 13.42 41.06 -4.23
CA GLU A 66 13.80 42.37 -4.79
C GLU A 66 12.64 43.04 -5.56
N PHE A 67 11.86 42.26 -6.31
CA PHE A 67 10.68 42.78 -7.02
C PHE A 67 9.51 43.06 -6.08
N ALA A 68 9.18 42.13 -5.18
CA ALA A 68 8.05 42.24 -4.24
C ALA A 68 8.49 41.96 -2.78
N PRO A 69 9.06 42.94 -2.07
CA PRO A 69 9.61 42.77 -0.70
C PRO A 69 8.59 42.43 0.39
N ARG A 70 7.30 42.37 0.05
CA ARG A 70 6.19 41.97 0.94
C ARG A 70 5.30 40.89 0.31
N SER A 71 5.84 40.10 -0.62
CA SER A 71 5.17 38.90 -1.13
C SER A 71 5.31 37.76 -0.12
N GLY A 72 4.19 37.31 0.45
CA GLY A 72 4.18 36.13 1.34
C GLY A 72 4.64 34.86 0.62
N GLU A 73 4.31 34.70 -0.66
CA GLU A 73 4.74 33.58 -1.51
C GLU A 73 6.26 33.56 -1.69
N ALA A 74 6.89 34.73 -1.90
CA ALA A 74 8.34 34.83 -2.05
C ALA A 74 9.09 34.55 -0.74
N HIS A 75 8.54 34.99 0.41
CA HIS A 75 9.10 34.68 1.72
C HIS A 75 8.92 33.19 2.05
N TYR A 76 7.76 32.60 1.76
CA TYR A 76 7.52 31.16 1.90
C TYR A 76 8.53 30.33 1.09
N ALA A 77 8.75 30.68 -0.18
CA ALA A 77 9.68 29.96 -1.04
C ALA A 77 11.14 30.10 -0.58
N MET A 78 11.51 31.26 0.00
CA MET A 78 12.82 31.46 0.64
C MET A 78 12.95 30.69 1.96
N ALA A 79 11.89 30.60 2.75
CA ALA A 79 11.84 29.77 3.96
C ALA A 79 12.08 28.30 3.62
N PHE A 80 11.36 27.79 2.61
CA PHE A 80 11.53 26.44 2.09
C PHE A 80 12.94 26.22 1.52
N TYR A 81 13.55 27.23 0.87
CA TYR A 81 14.97 27.15 0.47
C TYR A 81 15.89 26.92 1.67
N TYR A 82 15.80 27.76 2.71
CA TYR A 82 16.69 27.66 3.87
C TYR A 82 16.47 26.37 4.68
N GLN A 83 15.22 25.89 4.78
CA GLN A 83 14.90 24.57 5.34
C GLN A 83 15.60 23.43 4.57
N GLN A 84 15.59 23.46 3.23
CA GLN A 84 16.21 22.39 2.43
C GLN A 84 17.75 22.38 2.52
N VAL A 85 18.39 23.51 2.85
CA VAL A 85 19.85 23.57 3.09
C VAL A 85 20.24 23.45 4.57
N GLY A 86 19.25 23.31 5.48
CA GLY A 86 19.46 23.08 6.92
C GLY A 86 19.68 24.33 7.77
N GLU A 87 19.52 25.53 7.21
CA GLU A 87 19.67 26.82 7.91
C GLU A 87 18.36 27.19 8.62
N ASN A 88 17.92 26.34 9.54
CA ASN A 88 16.56 26.33 10.07
C ASN A 88 16.16 27.64 10.79
N ALA A 89 17.09 28.32 11.47
CA ALA A 89 16.82 29.60 12.11
C ALA A 89 16.49 30.71 11.09
N ILE A 90 17.14 30.69 9.91
CA ILE A 90 16.85 31.62 8.82
C ILE A 90 15.53 31.22 8.13
N ALA A 91 15.27 29.91 8.01
CA ALA A 91 13.99 29.42 7.49
C ALA A 91 12.80 29.89 8.34
N GLU A 92 12.93 29.85 9.67
CA GLU A 92 11.89 30.33 10.60
C GLU A 92 11.58 31.82 10.42
N GLU A 93 12.61 32.69 10.35
CA GLU A 93 12.42 34.13 10.05
C GLU A 93 11.65 34.35 8.74
N TYR A 94 11.97 33.60 7.69
CA TYR A 94 11.25 33.70 6.41
C TYR A 94 9.82 33.12 6.49
N TYR A 95 9.55 32.09 7.30
CA TYR A 95 8.19 31.59 7.54
C TYR A 95 7.34 32.60 8.32
N GLU A 96 7.87 33.24 9.37
CA GLU A 96 7.18 34.29 10.12
C GLU A 96 6.81 35.48 9.21
N ASN A 97 7.76 35.93 8.38
CA ASN A 97 7.50 36.95 7.36
C ASN A 97 6.45 36.49 6.33
N ALA A 98 6.49 35.23 5.88
CA ALA A 98 5.51 34.69 4.95
C ALA A 98 4.09 34.74 5.51
N LEU A 99 3.89 34.37 6.78
CA LEU A 99 2.60 34.45 7.48
C LEU A 99 2.12 35.90 7.64
N ALA A 100 3.02 36.82 8.01
CA ALA A 100 2.71 38.23 8.17
C ALA A 100 2.28 38.90 6.85
N TYR A 101 2.83 38.46 5.72
CA TYR A 101 2.51 39.01 4.39
C TYR A 101 1.40 38.26 3.65
N SER A 102 1.14 36.99 3.97
CA SER A 102 0.06 36.19 3.35
C SER A 102 -1.32 36.41 3.99
N HIS A 103 -1.41 37.22 5.05
CA HIS A 103 -2.64 37.43 5.84
C HIS A 103 -3.21 36.13 6.44
N ASN A 104 -2.34 35.24 6.93
CA ASN A 104 -2.67 33.88 7.39
C ASN A 104 -3.31 32.99 6.30
N ASP A 105 -2.74 33.00 5.09
CA ASP A 105 -3.03 32.00 4.07
C ASP A 105 -2.87 30.58 4.65
N PRO A 106 -3.91 29.72 4.63
CA PRO A 106 -3.86 28.40 5.25
C PRO A 106 -2.80 27.46 4.62
N ASP A 107 -2.41 27.66 3.36
CA ASP A 107 -1.33 26.88 2.74
C ASP A 107 0.04 27.24 3.33
N VAL A 108 0.28 28.52 3.63
CA VAL A 108 1.49 29.00 4.32
C VAL A 108 1.48 28.57 5.78
N VAL A 109 0.32 28.64 6.45
CA VAL A 109 0.12 28.18 7.84
C VAL A 109 0.39 26.67 7.99
N ASN A 110 -0.16 25.83 7.10
CA ASN A 110 0.14 24.39 7.06
C ASN A 110 1.63 24.14 6.78
N SER A 111 2.25 24.90 5.88
CA SER A 111 3.67 24.74 5.56
C SER A 111 4.59 25.09 6.74
N TYR A 112 4.28 26.14 7.50
CA TYR A 112 5.03 26.46 8.73
C TYR A 112 4.83 25.40 9.82
N ALA A 113 3.62 24.84 9.94
CA ALA A 113 3.37 23.70 10.82
C ALA A 113 4.21 22.46 10.47
N VAL A 114 4.40 22.17 9.17
CA VAL A 114 5.32 21.12 8.70
C VAL A 114 6.76 21.42 9.10
N PHE A 115 7.22 22.66 8.93
CA PHE A 115 8.57 23.07 9.35
C PHE A 115 8.78 22.91 10.87
N LEU A 116 7.88 23.45 11.69
CA LEU A 116 7.92 23.34 13.15
C LEU A 116 7.94 21.88 13.61
N CYS A 117 7.16 21.02 12.97
CA CYS A 117 7.15 19.59 13.27
C CYS A 117 8.53 18.93 13.04
N GLN A 118 9.23 19.33 11.97
CA GLN A 118 10.58 18.83 11.68
C GLN A 118 11.63 19.36 12.69
N GLN A 119 11.38 20.49 13.34
CA GLN A 119 12.21 20.99 14.46
C GLN A 119 11.90 20.30 15.80
N GLY A 120 10.87 19.43 15.86
CA GLY A 120 10.39 18.83 17.11
C GLY A 120 9.48 19.74 17.95
N GLU A 121 9.02 20.85 17.39
CA GLU A 121 8.12 21.83 18.03
C GLU A 121 6.65 21.38 17.90
N TYR A 122 6.36 20.15 18.33
CA TYR A 122 5.13 19.41 18.03
C TYR A 122 3.83 20.16 18.43
N GLU A 123 3.77 20.75 19.62
CA GLU A 123 2.57 21.47 20.09
C GLU A 123 2.33 22.79 19.33
N LYS A 124 3.40 23.49 18.92
CA LYS A 124 3.29 24.66 18.04
C LYS A 124 2.82 24.24 16.66
N ALA A 125 3.41 23.18 16.09
CA ALA A 125 3.01 22.61 14.82
C ALA A 125 1.52 22.22 14.81
N LYS A 126 1.06 21.49 15.84
CA LYS A 126 -0.33 21.13 16.07
C LYS A 126 -1.27 22.34 16.07
N THR A 127 -0.89 23.41 16.76
CA THR A 127 -1.63 24.67 16.79
C THR A 127 -1.81 25.27 15.39
N TYR A 128 -0.74 25.38 14.60
CA TYR A 128 -0.81 25.91 13.25
C TYR A 128 -1.53 24.97 12.26
N TYR A 129 -1.35 23.65 12.35
CA TYR A 129 -2.13 22.70 11.54
C TYR A 129 -3.65 22.88 11.76
N LEU A 130 -4.08 22.98 13.03
CA LEU A 130 -5.48 23.21 13.37
C LEU A 130 -5.95 24.61 12.93
N GLN A 131 -5.09 25.63 12.94
CA GLN A 131 -5.41 26.96 12.38
C GLN A 131 -5.67 26.88 10.86
N ALA A 132 -4.85 26.16 10.09
CA ALA A 132 -5.07 25.96 8.65
C ALA A 132 -6.39 25.21 8.38
N ILE A 133 -6.62 24.09 9.08
CA ILE A 133 -7.85 23.26 8.98
C ILE A 133 -9.13 24.08 9.22
N ASN A 134 -9.12 25.02 10.16
CA ASN A 134 -10.28 25.84 10.51
C ASN A 134 -10.59 26.97 9.50
N SER A 135 -9.80 27.12 8.44
CA SER A 135 -10.03 28.14 7.40
C SER A 135 -11.15 27.71 6.43
N ARG A 136 -12.23 28.52 6.37
CA ARG A 136 -13.51 28.20 5.70
C ARG A 136 -13.39 27.60 4.28
N ASN A 137 -12.46 28.10 3.46
CA ASN A 137 -12.32 27.75 2.05
C ASN A 137 -11.08 26.89 1.77
N TYR A 138 -10.48 26.30 2.80
CA TYR A 138 -9.24 25.54 2.64
C TYR A 138 -9.48 24.18 1.97
N VAL A 139 -8.76 23.94 0.87
CA VAL A 139 -8.97 22.74 0.02
C VAL A 139 -8.07 21.56 0.40
N ALA A 140 -6.92 21.82 1.03
CA ALA A 140 -5.94 20.81 1.40
C ALA A 140 -6.14 20.23 2.83
N THR A 141 -7.34 20.38 3.41
CA THR A 141 -7.70 19.88 4.76
C THR A 141 -7.37 18.40 4.96
N ALA A 142 -7.62 17.54 3.96
CA ALA A 142 -7.27 16.11 4.04
C ALA A 142 -5.75 15.87 4.13
N GLU A 143 -4.96 16.71 3.46
CA GLU A 143 -3.49 16.64 3.48
C GLU A 143 -2.93 17.19 4.79
N THR A 144 -3.53 18.25 5.32
CA THR A 144 -3.12 18.85 6.59
C THR A 144 -3.42 17.92 7.77
N TYR A 145 -4.54 17.19 7.76
CA TYR A 145 -4.77 16.11 8.72
C TYR A 145 -3.78 14.95 8.54
N GLU A 146 -3.37 14.59 7.33
CA GLU A 146 -2.32 13.57 7.10
C GLU A 146 -0.96 14.03 7.64
N ASN A 147 -0.58 15.29 7.41
CA ASN A 147 0.66 15.89 7.94
C ASN A 147 0.64 15.98 9.48
N LEU A 148 -0.48 16.41 10.07
CA LEU A 148 -0.69 16.43 11.52
C LEU A 148 -0.63 15.03 12.12
N ALA A 149 -1.26 14.02 11.50
CA ALA A 149 -1.18 12.62 11.94
C ALA A 149 0.26 12.10 11.94
N ILE A 150 1.03 12.37 10.88
CA ILE A 150 2.45 12.01 10.78
C ILE A 150 3.28 12.71 11.86
N CYS A 151 2.99 13.99 12.14
CA CYS A 151 3.64 14.76 13.18
C CYS A 151 3.38 14.20 14.59
N THR A 152 2.12 13.87 14.84
CA THR A 152 1.63 13.28 16.10
C THR A 152 2.25 11.89 16.31
N LEU A 153 2.38 11.10 15.23
CA LEU A 153 3.03 9.79 15.24
C LEU A 153 4.55 9.89 15.50
N SER A 154 5.24 10.89 14.96
CA SER A 154 6.67 11.10 15.24
C SER A 154 6.94 11.63 16.65
N HIS A 155 5.95 12.26 17.29
CA HIS A 155 5.94 12.53 18.73
C HIS A 155 5.57 11.30 19.60
N GLY A 156 5.20 10.16 18.98
CA GLY A 156 4.87 8.91 19.66
C GLY A 156 3.41 8.76 20.11
N GLN A 157 2.54 9.74 19.83
CA GLN A 157 1.13 9.75 20.22
C GLN A 157 0.27 8.95 19.22
N LYS A 158 0.38 7.61 19.25
CA LYS A 158 -0.22 6.73 18.23
C LYS A 158 -1.75 6.83 18.14
N GLU A 159 -2.43 6.92 19.28
CA GLU A 159 -3.89 6.98 19.37
C GLU A 159 -4.44 8.27 18.74
N GLU A 160 -3.82 9.42 19.03
CA GLU A 160 -4.23 10.70 18.44
C GLU A 160 -3.86 10.77 16.94
N ALA A 161 -2.73 10.18 16.53
CA ALA A 161 -2.39 10.04 15.11
C ALA A 161 -3.44 9.22 14.33
N ILE A 162 -4.01 8.16 14.94
CA ILE A 162 -5.11 7.39 14.37
C ILE A 162 -6.35 8.27 14.16
N GLU A 163 -6.70 9.15 15.10
CA GLU A 163 -7.83 10.08 14.96
C GLU A 163 -7.61 11.06 13.80
N TYR A 164 -6.41 11.62 13.66
CA TYR A 164 -6.08 12.52 12.56
C TYR A 164 -6.02 11.82 11.19
N PHE A 165 -5.51 10.58 11.11
CA PHE A 165 -5.61 9.79 9.88
C PHE A 165 -7.06 9.48 9.50
N ASN A 166 -7.93 9.17 10.47
CA ASN A 166 -9.35 8.99 10.20
C ASN A 166 -10.01 10.30 9.73
N SER A 167 -9.64 11.45 10.30
CA SER A 167 -10.09 12.77 9.81
C SER A 167 -9.63 13.06 8.38
N ALA A 168 -8.38 12.77 8.02
CA ALA A 168 -7.89 12.86 6.64
C ALA A 168 -8.72 12.00 5.68
N LEU A 169 -9.06 10.78 6.09
CA LEU A 169 -9.86 9.83 5.33
C LEU A 169 -11.36 10.18 5.28
N ASN A 170 -11.89 10.94 6.24
CA ASN A 170 -13.25 11.48 6.16
C ASN A 170 -13.34 12.55 5.06
N HIS A 171 -12.30 13.38 4.90
CA HIS A 171 -12.23 14.36 3.81
C HIS A 171 -11.90 13.73 2.45
N GLN A 172 -11.06 12.69 2.39
CA GLN A 172 -10.77 11.97 1.14
C GLN A 172 -10.56 10.46 1.38
N PRO A 173 -11.63 9.63 1.28
CA PRO A 173 -11.65 8.21 1.70
C PRO A 173 -10.67 7.25 1.01
N THR A 174 -10.02 7.69 -0.07
CA THR A 174 -9.18 6.89 -0.95
C THR A 174 -7.71 7.30 -0.94
N ARG A 175 -7.26 8.26 -0.11
CA ARG A 175 -5.84 8.69 -0.04
C ARG A 175 -4.92 7.50 0.29
N PRO A 176 -4.04 7.06 -0.63
CA PRO A 176 -3.23 5.87 -0.40
C PRO A 176 -2.26 6.00 0.77
N ARG A 177 -1.62 7.17 0.93
CA ARG A 177 -0.65 7.41 2.00
C ARG A 177 -1.30 7.35 3.38
N SER A 178 -2.39 8.09 3.59
CA SER A 178 -3.23 8.00 4.79
C SER A 178 -3.67 6.56 5.11
N LEU A 179 -4.18 5.81 4.13
CA LEU A 179 -4.59 4.41 4.33
C LEU A 179 -3.43 3.51 4.73
N PHE A 180 -2.28 3.63 4.05
CA PHE A 180 -1.09 2.81 4.34
C PHE A 180 -0.53 3.10 5.73
N LEU A 181 -0.35 4.38 6.09
CA LEU A 181 0.20 4.79 7.39
C LEU A 181 -0.76 4.47 8.54
N LEU A 182 -2.07 4.57 8.34
CA LEU A 182 -3.06 4.14 9.32
C LEU A 182 -3.03 2.62 9.53
N ALA A 183 -2.94 1.83 8.45
CA ALA A 183 -2.80 0.37 8.55
C ALA A 183 -1.49 -0.04 9.26
N GLN A 184 -0.38 0.67 8.99
CA GLN A 184 0.88 0.50 9.71
C GLN A 184 0.72 0.84 11.20
N THR A 185 0.09 1.97 11.53
CA THR A 185 -0.11 2.39 12.93
C THR A 185 -0.97 1.39 13.70
N TYR A 186 -1.99 0.80 13.06
CA TYR A 186 -2.76 -0.30 13.63
C TYR A 186 -1.92 -1.58 13.81
N VAL A 187 -1.06 -1.97 12.86
CA VAL A 187 -0.11 -3.10 13.02
C VAL A 187 0.79 -2.89 14.23
N GLU A 188 1.38 -1.71 14.37
CA GLU A 188 2.29 -1.40 15.47
C GLU A 188 1.59 -1.30 16.84
N SER A 189 0.28 -1.08 16.85
CA SER A 189 -0.56 -1.04 18.06
C SER A 189 -1.26 -2.38 18.33
N GLY A 190 -0.96 -3.44 17.56
CA GLY A 190 -1.58 -4.77 17.71
C GLY A 190 -3.05 -4.85 17.29
N ARG A 191 -3.57 -3.84 16.57
CA ARG A 191 -4.96 -3.71 16.13
C ARG A 191 -5.16 -4.39 14.77
N TRP A 192 -4.97 -5.70 14.75
CA TRP A 192 -4.80 -6.49 13.52
C TRP A 192 -5.99 -6.46 12.57
N GLU A 193 -7.22 -6.45 13.11
CA GLU A 193 -8.44 -6.43 12.29
C GLU A 193 -8.69 -5.06 11.64
N GLU A 194 -8.41 -3.96 12.34
CA GLU A 194 -8.45 -2.62 11.77
C GLU A 194 -7.32 -2.41 10.75
N ALA A 195 -6.13 -2.95 11.01
CA ALA A 195 -5.04 -2.97 10.03
C ALA A 195 -5.46 -3.70 8.74
N LYS A 196 -6.01 -4.90 8.86
CA LYS A 196 -6.50 -5.73 7.75
C LYS A 196 -7.56 -5.00 6.90
N LYS A 197 -8.56 -4.40 7.55
CA LYS A 197 -9.64 -3.63 6.90
C LYS A 197 -9.09 -2.38 6.20
N THR A 198 -8.15 -1.69 6.83
CA THR A 198 -7.53 -0.46 6.27
C THR A 198 -6.61 -0.77 5.09
N LEU A 199 -5.79 -1.81 5.19
CA LEU A 199 -4.90 -2.23 4.11
C LEU A 199 -5.68 -2.76 2.90
N TRP A 200 -6.79 -3.47 3.13
CA TRP A 200 -7.71 -3.84 2.05
C TRP A 200 -8.28 -2.61 1.31
N ARG A 201 -8.57 -1.50 2.02
CA ARG A 201 -8.95 -0.22 1.38
C ARG A 201 -7.80 0.39 0.59
N TYR A 202 -6.56 0.36 1.10
CA TYR A 202 -5.36 0.86 0.40
C TYR A 202 -5.22 0.19 -0.97
N GLU A 203 -5.17 -1.14 -1.00
CA GLU A 203 -4.95 -1.98 -2.18
C GLU A 203 -6.12 -1.99 -3.19
N ARG A 204 -7.24 -1.32 -2.90
CA ARG A 204 -8.31 -1.04 -3.89
C ARG A 204 -8.10 0.28 -4.63
N ASN A 205 -7.22 1.14 -4.13
CA ASN A 205 -6.93 2.48 -4.63
C ASN A 205 -5.45 2.67 -5.02
N ALA A 206 -4.59 1.71 -4.66
CA ALA A 206 -3.15 1.71 -4.91
C ALA A 206 -2.69 0.34 -5.42
N GLN A 207 -1.51 0.33 -6.06
CA GLN A 207 -0.87 -0.91 -6.49
C GLN A 207 -0.29 -1.68 -5.31
N VAL A 208 -0.34 -3.00 -5.41
CA VAL A 208 0.31 -3.91 -4.46
C VAL A 208 1.82 -3.87 -4.69
N ASN A 209 2.56 -3.74 -3.60
CA ASN A 209 4.01 -3.56 -3.57
C ASN A 209 4.62 -4.38 -2.42
N ALA A 210 5.95 -4.39 -2.32
CA ALA A 210 6.65 -5.18 -1.31
C ALA A 210 6.39 -4.70 0.13
N GLU A 211 5.97 -3.45 0.31
CA GLU A 211 5.57 -2.86 1.59
C GLU A 211 4.19 -3.35 2.02
N SER A 212 3.20 -3.32 1.13
CA SER A 212 1.84 -3.83 1.43
C SER A 212 1.83 -5.34 1.60
N LEU A 213 2.53 -6.12 0.75
CA LEU A 213 2.65 -7.57 0.94
C LEU A 213 3.31 -7.94 2.27
N PHE A 214 4.36 -7.21 2.68
CA PHE A 214 4.98 -7.45 3.98
C PHE A 214 4.06 -7.04 5.14
N MET A 215 3.29 -5.95 4.99
CA MET A 215 2.28 -5.59 5.97
C MET A 215 1.19 -6.67 6.08
N GLN A 216 0.76 -7.29 4.97
CA GLN A 216 -0.15 -8.42 5.00
C GLN A 216 0.43 -9.66 5.70
N TYR A 217 1.69 -10.00 5.43
CA TYR A 217 2.42 -11.05 6.17
C TYR A 217 2.37 -10.80 7.68
N ARG A 218 2.70 -9.57 8.11
CA ARG A 218 2.69 -9.16 9.52
C ARG A 218 1.29 -9.17 10.14
N ILE A 219 0.26 -8.76 9.39
CA ILE A 219 -1.15 -8.83 9.83
C ILE A 219 -1.58 -10.29 9.96
N ALA A 220 -1.22 -11.16 9.01
CA ALA A 220 -1.56 -12.57 9.01
C ALA A 220 -0.94 -13.31 10.20
N GLN A 221 0.34 -13.04 10.52
CA GLN A 221 0.97 -13.49 11.76
C GLN A 221 0.20 -13.00 13.00
N GLY A 222 -0.16 -11.71 13.04
CA GLY A 222 -0.86 -11.09 14.15
C GLY A 222 -2.25 -11.67 14.46
N VAL A 223 -2.99 -12.09 13.42
CA VAL A 223 -4.27 -12.81 13.58
C VAL A 223 -4.12 -14.34 13.71
N GLY A 224 -2.91 -14.87 13.68
CA GLY A 224 -2.63 -16.31 13.74
C GLY A 224 -2.83 -17.09 12.43
N ASP A 225 -3.16 -16.42 11.32
CA ASP A 225 -3.33 -17.04 10.00
C ASP A 225 -1.96 -17.36 9.36
N THR A 226 -1.35 -18.43 9.86
CA THR A 226 -0.05 -18.92 9.41
C THR A 226 -0.07 -19.32 7.92
N LYS A 227 -1.22 -19.78 7.42
CA LYS A 227 -1.38 -20.20 6.01
C LYS A 227 -1.28 -18.99 5.09
N ALA A 228 -2.04 -17.93 5.37
CA ALA A 228 -1.98 -16.70 4.61
C ALA A 228 -0.61 -16.01 4.78
N ALA A 229 -0.02 -16.01 5.98
CA ALA A 229 1.31 -15.46 6.22
C ALA A 229 2.38 -16.07 5.29
N ILE A 230 2.44 -17.41 5.20
CA ILE A 230 3.35 -18.11 4.27
C ILE A 230 3.02 -17.72 2.81
N GLY A 231 1.74 -17.66 2.44
CA GLY A 231 1.31 -17.21 1.10
C GLY A 231 1.78 -15.80 0.73
N TYR A 232 1.66 -14.83 1.64
CA TYR A 232 2.16 -13.46 1.42
C TYR A 232 3.68 -13.41 1.29
N GLY A 233 4.40 -14.22 2.07
CA GLY A 233 5.86 -14.36 1.98
C GLY A 233 6.36 -15.05 0.70
N ASP A 234 5.62 -16.04 0.20
CA ASP A 234 5.84 -16.63 -1.12
C ASP A 234 5.64 -15.60 -2.23
N LEU A 235 4.61 -14.75 -2.13
CA LEU A 235 4.39 -13.65 -3.07
C LEU A 235 5.50 -12.60 -3.03
N LEU A 236 6.04 -12.27 -1.84
CA LEU A 236 7.23 -11.42 -1.71
C LEU A 236 8.45 -12.01 -2.43
N ASN A 237 8.72 -13.31 -2.23
CA ASN A 237 9.81 -14.01 -2.91
C ASN A 237 9.63 -14.08 -4.43
N SER A 238 8.39 -14.27 -4.91
CA SER A 238 8.07 -14.35 -6.34
C SER A 238 8.13 -12.98 -7.04
N MET A 239 7.47 -11.97 -6.48
CA MET A 239 7.30 -10.66 -7.12
C MET A 239 8.45 -9.68 -6.83
N PHE A 240 9.06 -9.77 -5.65
CA PHE A 240 10.04 -8.80 -5.14
C PHE A 240 11.30 -9.47 -4.55
N PRO A 241 11.96 -10.43 -5.26
CA PRO A 241 13.03 -11.27 -4.71
C PRO A 241 14.26 -10.52 -4.16
N LYS A 242 14.48 -9.27 -4.58
CA LYS A 242 15.62 -8.43 -4.16
C LYS A 242 15.24 -7.31 -3.19
N HIS A 243 13.99 -7.27 -2.72
CA HIS A 243 13.51 -6.21 -1.84
C HIS A 243 13.86 -6.48 -0.37
N GLU A 244 14.12 -5.42 0.41
CA GLU A 244 14.51 -5.52 1.82
C GLU A 244 13.47 -6.30 2.65
N ASN A 245 12.18 -6.07 2.41
CA ASN A 245 11.12 -6.80 3.11
C ASN A 245 11.08 -8.30 2.78
N THR A 246 11.52 -8.69 1.59
CA THR A 246 11.66 -10.10 1.20
C THR A 246 12.83 -10.74 1.94
N THR A 247 13.93 -10.00 2.12
CA THR A 247 15.03 -10.40 3.01
C THR A 247 14.54 -10.57 4.45
N LYS A 248 13.82 -9.58 5.01
CA LYS A 248 13.22 -9.67 6.36
C LYS A 248 12.32 -10.90 6.54
N TYR A 249 11.44 -11.17 5.57
CA TYR A 249 10.61 -12.37 5.58
C TYR A 249 11.46 -13.66 5.62
N ASN A 250 12.45 -13.78 4.74
CA ASN A 250 13.31 -14.96 4.69
C ASN A 250 14.17 -15.12 5.96
N ASP A 251 14.66 -14.03 6.55
CA ASP A 251 15.38 -14.02 7.82
C ASP A 251 14.49 -14.44 8.99
N GLU A 252 13.23 -13.99 9.03
CA GLU A 252 12.23 -14.47 9.99
C GLU A 252 11.96 -15.98 9.81
N MET A 253 11.71 -16.44 8.58
CA MET A 253 11.44 -17.86 8.29
C MET A 253 12.63 -18.78 8.54
N SER A 254 13.87 -18.31 8.36
CA SER A 254 15.10 -19.09 8.61
C SER A 254 15.23 -19.58 10.06
N LYS A 255 14.60 -18.88 11.01
CA LYS A 255 14.56 -19.23 12.44
C LYS A 255 13.62 -20.38 12.75
N PHE A 256 12.64 -20.64 11.88
CA PHE A 256 11.65 -21.71 12.01
C PHE A 256 11.98 -22.94 11.16
N ALA A 257 12.87 -22.81 10.17
CA ALA A 257 13.39 -23.94 9.44
C ALA A 257 14.21 -24.85 10.39
N PRO A 258 13.93 -26.16 10.49
CA PRO A 258 14.79 -27.06 11.25
C PRO A 258 16.20 -27.04 10.65
N ALA A 259 17.23 -27.03 11.50
CA ALA A 259 18.65 -26.89 11.12
C ALA A 259 19.23 -28.14 10.40
N ALA A 260 18.44 -28.80 9.56
CA ALA A 260 18.79 -29.97 8.79
C ALA A 260 19.73 -29.60 7.62
N LYS A 261 21.03 -29.52 7.90
CA LYS A 261 22.06 -29.64 6.86
C LYS A 261 21.99 -31.04 6.24
N VAL A 262 21.14 -31.21 5.23
CA VAL A 262 21.12 -32.43 4.41
C VAL A 262 22.35 -32.44 3.50
N THR A 263 23.51 -32.81 4.06
CA THR A 263 24.68 -33.18 3.27
C THR A 263 24.40 -34.51 2.58
N ARG A 264 23.78 -34.47 1.39
CA ARG A 264 23.76 -35.62 0.48
C ARG A 264 25.20 -35.95 0.08
N LYS A 265 25.80 -36.90 0.78
CA LYS A 265 27.03 -37.55 0.34
C LYS A 265 26.66 -38.37 -0.89
N LEU A 266 27.03 -37.89 -2.08
CA LEU A 266 26.79 -38.59 -3.34
C LEU A 266 27.54 -39.93 -3.32
N ALA A 267 26.82 -41.01 -3.03
CA ALA A 267 27.30 -42.36 -3.24
C ALA A 267 27.24 -42.65 -4.75
N ASN A 268 28.40 -42.86 -5.37
CA ASN A 268 28.49 -43.28 -6.78
C ASN A 268 27.93 -44.70 -6.94
N VAL A 269 26.64 -44.80 -7.27
CA VAL A 269 26.04 -46.04 -7.75
C VAL A 269 26.29 -46.12 -9.25
N LYS A 270 27.03 -47.14 -9.70
CA LYS A 270 27.20 -47.41 -11.13
C LYS A 270 25.87 -47.90 -11.75
N PRO A 271 25.56 -47.57 -13.01
CA PRO A 271 24.34 -48.07 -13.65
C PRO A 271 24.45 -49.58 -13.91
N THR A 272 23.57 -50.36 -13.29
CA THR A 272 23.34 -51.76 -13.69
C THR A 272 22.28 -51.78 -14.78
N GLN A 273 22.51 -52.55 -15.85
CA GLN A 273 21.60 -52.65 -16.98
C GLN A 273 20.30 -53.36 -16.58
N ILE A 274 19.17 -52.81 -17.02
CA ILE A 274 17.85 -53.45 -16.87
C ILE A 274 17.73 -54.49 -17.98
N ALA A 275 17.81 -55.78 -17.62
CA ALA A 275 17.33 -56.86 -18.45
C ALA A 275 15.84 -57.09 -18.14
N SER A 276 15.03 -57.29 -19.18
CA SER A 276 13.60 -57.57 -19.09
C SER A 276 13.34 -59.03 -18.74
N GLU A 277 12.60 -59.30 -17.66
CA GLU A 277 12.05 -60.63 -17.40
C GLU A 277 10.66 -60.54 -16.76
N GLN A 278 9.88 -61.61 -16.90
CA GLN A 278 8.41 -61.57 -16.92
C GLN A 278 7.78 -61.59 -15.52
N LEU A 279 6.60 -60.97 -15.39
CA LEU A 279 5.73 -61.15 -14.24
C LEU A 279 4.76 -62.31 -14.52
N GLU A 280 4.87 -63.39 -13.76
CA GLU A 280 3.74 -64.31 -13.51
C GLU A 280 3.25 -64.16 -12.07
N PRO A 281 1.95 -64.39 -11.79
CA PRO A 281 1.36 -64.15 -10.48
C PRO A 281 1.31 -65.43 -9.63
N GLU A 282 1.69 -65.35 -8.35
CA GLU A 282 1.26 -66.33 -7.36
C GLU A 282 0.49 -65.69 -6.21
N ASN A 283 -0.56 -66.40 -5.82
CA ASN A 283 -1.62 -66.02 -4.90
C ASN A 283 -1.59 -67.03 -3.74
N SER A 284 -1.54 -66.60 -2.48
CA SER A 284 -1.73 -67.54 -1.35
C SER A 284 -2.24 -66.87 -0.06
N ILE A 285 -3.58 -66.84 0.09
CA ILE A 285 -4.45 -67.22 1.25
C ILE A 285 -3.90 -67.01 2.70
N LEU A 286 -4.64 -66.54 3.75
CA LEU A 286 -6.06 -66.62 4.19
C LEU A 286 -6.44 -65.33 4.97
N GLN A 287 -7.61 -64.70 4.76
CA GLN A 287 -8.93 -64.94 5.42
C GLN A 287 -8.95 -64.88 6.97
N GLY A 288 -9.81 -64.02 7.56
CA GLY A 288 -10.03 -64.00 9.02
C GLY A 288 -10.87 -62.86 9.63
N ASN A 289 -12.14 -62.73 9.25
CA ASN A 289 -13.28 -62.15 10.01
C ASN A 289 -13.30 -60.68 10.50
N VAL A 290 -14.42 -60.02 10.16
CA VAL A 290 -14.99 -58.83 10.82
C VAL A 290 -16.31 -59.28 11.47
N GLU A 291 -16.59 -58.92 12.73
CA GLU A 291 -17.91 -58.45 13.19
C GLU A 291 -17.96 -58.05 14.69
N LYS A 292 -18.73 -56.98 14.96
CA LYS A 292 -19.51 -56.66 16.18
C LYS A 292 -18.85 -56.69 17.57
N ILE A 293 -19.02 -55.57 18.30
CA ILE A 293 -20.00 -55.43 19.39
C ILE A 293 -20.34 -53.93 19.56
N GLU A 294 -21.62 -53.64 19.81
CA GLU A 294 -22.16 -52.32 20.19
C GLU A 294 -23.25 -52.56 21.26
N GLN A 295 -23.56 -51.57 22.13
CA GLN A 295 -24.55 -51.62 23.24
C GLN A 295 -24.12 -52.53 24.44
N THR A 296 -24.49 -52.38 25.73
CA THR A 296 -25.18 -51.41 26.65
C THR A 296 -24.98 -51.95 28.11
N ALA A 297 -25.21 -51.30 29.27
CA ALA A 297 -25.28 -49.90 29.74
C ALA A 297 -25.45 -49.88 31.31
N SER A 298 -25.56 -48.68 31.92
CA SER A 298 -26.17 -48.36 33.25
C SER A 298 -25.32 -48.37 34.56
N GLU A 299 -25.47 -47.26 35.32
CA GLU A 299 -25.46 -47.10 36.81
C GLU A 299 -24.19 -47.43 37.65
N LYS A 300 -23.91 -46.83 38.82
CA LYS A 300 -24.52 -45.77 39.68
C LYS A 300 -23.36 -45.11 40.52
N VAL A 301 -23.33 -43.78 40.73
CA VAL A 301 -23.65 -43.01 41.98
C VAL A 301 -22.68 -43.30 43.16
N ASP A 302 -22.01 -42.30 43.76
CA ASP A 302 -22.49 -41.55 44.95
C ASP A 302 -21.76 -40.19 45.21
N THR A 303 -22.53 -39.15 45.57
CA THR A 303 -22.30 -38.05 46.58
C THR A 303 -20.99 -37.19 46.57
N GLU A 304 -20.93 -35.91 46.98
CA GLU A 304 -21.83 -35.07 47.82
C GLU A 304 -21.49 -33.54 47.78
N PHE A 305 -22.36 -32.72 48.42
CA PHE A 305 -22.16 -31.38 49.04
C PHE A 305 -22.53 -30.04 48.35
N SER A 306 -23.71 -29.53 48.76
CA SER A 306 -24.19 -28.13 48.98
C SER A 306 -24.09 -27.08 47.85
N ASP A 307 -25.19 -26.51 47.32
CA ASP A 307 -26.32 -25.75 47.94
C ASP A 307 -25.99 -24.30 48.34
N VAL A 308 -26.58 -23.33 47.63
CA VAL A 308 -27.42 -22.22 48.16
C VAL A 308 -28.33 -21.70 47.00
N ASN A 309 -29.67 -21.85 47.13
CA ASN A 309 -30.69 -21.13 46.33
C ASN A 309 -30.99 -19.75 46.99
N ASP A 310 -31.85 -18.82 46.56
CA ASP A 310 -33.10 -18.73 45.77
C ASP A 310 -33.18 -17.24 45.27
N ALA A 311 -33.69 -16.82 44.11
CA ALA A 311 -35.02 -16.91 43.45
C ALA A 311 -35.80 -15.55 43.48
N ASP A 312 -36.92 -15.50 42.75
CA ASP A 312 -37.78 -14.36 42.30
C ASP A 312 -37.37 -13.78 40.92
N ILE A 313 -38.03 -14.07 39.77
CA ILE A 313 -39.47 -14.05 39.37
C ILE A 313 -40.02 -12.60 39.43
N VAL A 314 -40.55 -11.96 38.39
CA VAL A 314 -41.67 -12.34 37.48
C VAL A 314 -41.63 -11.63 36.09
N ASP A 315 -42.27 -12.24 35.07
CA ASP A 315 -43.13 -11.65 33.99
C ASP A 315 -42.61 -10.61 32.95
N GLU A 316 -43.09 -10.60 31.68
CA GLU A 316 -43.86 -11.57 30.87
C GLU A 316 -43.88 -11.14 29.36
N ASN A 317 -44.46 -11.99 28.49
CA ASN A 317 -44.90 -11.79 27.09
C ASN A 317 -43.80 -11.81 26.00
N ALA A 318 -43.59 -12.88 25.21
CA ALA A 318 -44.49 -13.68 24.34
C ALA A 318 -44.88 -12.94 23.03
N ILE A 319 -45.09 -13.57 21.86
CA ILE A 319 -45.65 -14.89 21.53
C ILE A 319 -44.98 -15.51 20.28
N ALA A 320 -44.89 -16.86 20.26
CA ALA A 320 -45.00 -17.89 19.19
C ALA A 320 -44.90 -17.51 17.66
N ASP A 321 -44.65 -18.45 16.73
CA ASP A 321 -45.01 -19.88 16.77
C ASP A 321 -44.13 -20.80 15.89
N GLU A 322 -44.09 -22.08 16.24
CA GLU A 322 -43.43 -23.16 15.51
C GLU A 322 -44.42 -23.92 14.60
N ASN A 323 -43.92 -24.62 13.57
CA ASN A 323 -44.23 -26.06 13.48
C ASN A 323 -43.25 -26.86 12.60
N GLN A 324 -43.03 -28.12 12.99
CA GLN A 324 -42.27 -29.13 12.25
C GLN A 324 -43.20 -30.26 11.76
N THR A 325 -42.60 -31.30 11.15
CA THR A 325 -43.12 -32.65 10.87
C THR A 325 -43.98 -32.81 9.59
N THR A 326 -43.91 -33.89 8.80
CA THR A 326 -43.02 -35.08 8.75
C THR A 326 -43.23 -35.82 7.42
N GLY A 327 -42.30 -36.72 7.04
CA GLY A 327 -42.67 -37.93 6.28
C GLY A 327 -42.14 -38.00 4.84
N LEU A 328 -41.66 -39.18 4.46
CA LEU A 328 -41.12 -39.46 3.12
C LEU A 328 -42.25 -39.65 2.11
N ASP A 329 -42.08 -39.05 0.93
CA ASP A 329 -42.41 -39.70 -0.35
C ASP A 329 -41.17 -39.65 -1.23
N ILE A 330 -40.68 -40.82 -1.65
CA ILE A 330 -39.65 -40.95 -2.68
C ILE A 330 -40.38 -41.19 -4.00
N LEU A 331 -40.14 -40.34 -5.01
CA LEU A 331 -40.09 -40.66 -6.46
C LEU A 331 -40.24 -39.38 -7.34
N ALA A 332 -39.26 -38.47 -7.30
CA ALA A 332 -39.01 -37.47 -8.36
C ALA A 332 -37.62 -36.81 -8.20
N ASP A 333 -37.14 -36.18 -9.28
CA ASP A 333 -36.12 -35.13 -9.32
C ASP A 333 -34.68 -35.47 -8.89
N ASN A 334 -34.00 -36.30 -9.69
CA ASN A 334 -32.54 -36.48 -9.64
C ASN A 334 -31.77 -35.70 -10.73
N GLU A 335 -32.27 -34.53 -11.15
CA GLU A 335 -31.56 -33.64 -12.09
C GLU A 335 -31.10 -32.33 -11.42
N GLN A 336 -31.94 -31.70 -10.59
CA GLN A 336 -31.60 -30.45 -9.89
C GLN A 336 -30.54 -30.64 -8.79
N THR A 337 -30.40 -31.84 -8.22
CA THR A 337 -29.32 -32.17 -7.27
C THR A 337 -27.97 -32.19 -7.96
N HIS A 338 -27.88 -32.82 -9.13
CA HIS A 338 -26.66 -32.92 -9.92
C HIS A 338 -26.21 -31.56 -10.46
N GLU A 339 -27.10 -30.74 -11.03
CA GLU A 339 -26.73 -29.43 -11.59
C GLU A 339 -26.22 -28.44 -10.51
N ASN A 340 -26.80 -28.48 -9.30
CA ASN A 340 -26.32 -27.67 -8.17
C ASN A 340 -25.00 -28.17 -7.59
N ILE A 341 -24.78 -29.49 -7.56
CA ILE A 341 -23.48 -30.06 -7.17
C ILE A 341 -22.41 -29.72 -8.21
N GLU A 342 -22.68 -29.88 -9.51
CA GLU A 342 -21.75 -29.52 -10.59
C GLU A 342 -21.39 -28.03 -10.56
N LYS A 343 -22.36 -27.12 -10.40
CA LYS A 343 -22.08 -25.69 -10.21
C LYS A 343 -21.28 -25.40 -8.94
N SER A 344 -21.47 -26.16 -7.85
CA SER A 344 -20.67 -25.99 -6.64
C SER A 344 -19.22 -26.45 -6.84
N VAL A 345 -19.00 -27.56 -7.55
CA VAL A 345 -17.68 -28.13 -7.86
C VAL A 345 -16.95 -27.31 -8.92
N GLU A 346 -17.65 -26.78 -9.93
CA GLU A 346 -17.05 -25.96 -10.98
C GLU A 346 -16.53 -24.62 -10.44
N ASN A 347 -17.26 -23.98 -9.50
CA ASN A 347 -16.80 -22.77 -8.79
C ASN A 347 -15.62 -23.01 -7.83
N ASP A 348 -15.35 -24.29 -7.52
CA ASP A 348 -14.31 -24.73 -6.60
C ASP A 348 -13.01 -25.14 -7.35
N VAL A 349 -13.13 -25.41 -8.67
CA VAL A 349 -12.01 -25.63 -9.61
C VAL A 349 -11.69 -24.37 -10.42
N PHE A 350 -12.70 -23.56 -10.76
CA PHE A 350 -12.58 -22.36 -11.59
C PHE A 350 -13.18 -21.11 -10.95
N HIS A 351 -12.61 -19.97 -11.30
CA HIS A 351 -13.03 -18.65 -10.85
C HIS A 351 -13.22 -17.70 -12.04
N ILE A 352 -14.34 -17.00 -12.09
CA ILE A 352 -14.58 -15.95 -13.09
C ILE A 352 -14.21 -14.59 -12.49
N VAL A 353 -13.23 -13.92 -13.08
CA VAL A 353 -12.70 -12.62 -12.60
C VAL A 353 -13.81 -11.57 -12.54
N GLN A 354 -14.07 -11.03 -11.34
CA GLN A 354 -15.08 -10.01 -11.11
C GLN A 354 -14.55 -8.58 -11.33
N PRO A 355 -15.44 -7.58 -11.48
CA PRO A 355 -15.03 -6.19 -11.53
C PRO A 355 -14.17 -5.77 -10.34
N LYS A 356 -12.99 -5.21 -10.63
CA LYS A 356 -11.97 -4.76 -9.65
C LYS A 356 -11.20 -5.88 -8.93
N GLU A 357 -11.33 -7.15 -9.36
CA GLU A 357 -10.36 -8.19 -9.01
C GLU A 357 -9.13 -8.13 -9.93
N ASN A 358 -7.99 -8.64 -9.44
CA ASN A 358 -6.76 -8.85 -10.19
C ASN A 358 -6.19 -10.23 -9.81
N LEU A 359 -5.20 -10.75 -10.54
CA LEU A 359 -4.73 -12.13 -10.36
C LEU A 359 -4.24 -12.39 -8.92
N TYR A 360 -3.64 -11.37 -8.33
CA TYR A 360 -3.21 -11.36 -6.95
C TYR A 360 -4.40 -11.54 -5.97
N ARG A 361 -5.51 -10.81 -6.10
CA ARG A 361 -6.70 -11.01 -5.24
C ARG A 361 -7.23 -12.44 -5.30
N ILE A 362 -7.15 -13.05 -6.47
CA ILE A 362 -7.63 -14.41 -6.73
C ILE A 362 -6.67 -15.44 -6.12
N SER A 363 -5.36 -15.21 -6.20
CA SER A 363 -4.32 -16.01 -5.51
C SER A 363 -4.58 -16.09 -4.00
N LEU A 364 -4.96 -14.97 -3.38
CA LEU A 364 -5.31 -14.91 -1.96
C LEU A 364 -6.62 -15.65 -1.65
N LYS A 365 -7.67 -15.39 -2.45
CA LYS A 365 -9.01 -15.97 -2.25
C LYS A 365 -9.01 -17.50 -2.21
N TYR A 366 -8.21 -18.13 -3.07
CA TYR A 366 -8.11 -19.59 -3.16
C TYR A 366 -6.88 -20.16 -2.44
N ASN A 367 -6.04 -19.31 -1.84
CA ASN A 367 -4.75 -19.68 -1.24
C ASN A 367 -3.88 -20.53 -2.19
N VAL A 368 -3.68 -20.03 -3.40
CA VAL A 368 -2.82 -20.64 -4.42
C VAL A 368 -1.71 -19.65 -4.76
N LYS A 369 -0.46 -20.10 -4.83
CA LYS A 369 0.66 -19.23 -5.21
C LYS A 369 0.45 -18.66 -6.62
N MET A 370 0.81 -17.40 -6.83
CA MET A 370 0.48 -16.72 -8.09
C MET A 370 1.28 -17.27 -9.30
N ASP A 371 2.45 -17.85 -9.09
CA ASP A 371 3.18 -18.63 -10.10
C ASP A 371 2.36 -19.85 -10.57
N LYS A 372 1.73 -20.58 -9.65
CA LYS A 372 0.81 -21.68 -9.98
C LYS A 372 -0.46 -21.21 -10.69
N LEU A 373 -1.03 -20.06 -10.33
CA LEU A 373 -2.13 -19.50 -11.11
C LEU A 373 -1.70 -19.05 -12.52
N LEU A 374 -0.49 -18.54 -12.71
CA LEU A 374 0.03 -18.22 -14.05
C LEU A 374 0.24 -19.50 -14.87
N GLU A 375 0.87 -20.52 -14.27
CA GLU A 375 1.15 -21.85 -14.87
C GLU A 375 -0.14 -22.55 -15.31
N TRP A 376 -1.11 -22.74 -14.40
CA TRP A 376 -2.36 -23.46 -14.68
C TRP A 376 -3.29 -22.75 -15.68
N ASN A 377 -3.02 -21.49 -16.00
CA ASN A 377 -3.82 -20.67 -16.92
C ASN A 377 -3.05 -20.19 -18.15
N ASN A 378 -1.80 -20.63 -18.35
CA ASN A 378 -0.92 -20.23 -19.46
C ASN A 378 -0.79 -18.70 -19.62
N LEU A 379 -0.70 -17.98 -18.50
CA LEU A 379 -0.58 -16.52 -18.49
C LEU A 379 0.89 -16.08 -18.44
N SER A 380 1.29 -15.08 -19.23
CA SER A 380 2.65 -14.53 -19.22
C SER A 380 2.98 -13.73 -17.95
N ASP A 381 1.98 -13.04 -17.40
CA ASP A 381 2.12 -12.14 -16.26
C ASP A 381 0.76 -11.82 -15.61
N ALA A 382 0.80 -11.21 -14.42
CA ALA A 382 -0.39 -10.88 -13.64
C ALA A 382 -1.29 -9.78 -14.24
N SER A 383 -0.83 -9.05 -15.27
CA SER A 383 -1.62 -8.02 -15.97
C SER A 383 -2.47 -8.59 -17.12
N SER A 384 -2.26 -9.87 -17.47
CA SER A 384 -2.90 -10.53 -18.61
C SER A 384 -4.40 -10.81 -18.44
N ILE A 385 -4.95 -10.76 -17.21
CA ILE A 385 -6.34 -11.13 -16.93
C ILE A 385 -7.32 -9.96 -17.12
N ARG A 386 -8.59 -10.26 -17.44
CA ARG A 386 -9.66 -9.27 -17.60
C ARG A 386 -10.93 -9.72 -16.89
N ILE A 387 -11.87 -8.81 -16.69
CA ILE A 387 -13.20 -9.13 -16.15
C ILE A 387 -13.85 -10.17 -17.06
N GLY A 388 -14.40 -11.24 -16.47
CA GLY A 388 -14.99 -12.36 -17.20
C GLY A 388 -14.01 -13.46 -17.65
N THR A 389 -12.68 -13.30 -17.47
CA THR A 389 -11.74 -14.40 -17.68
C THR A 389 -12.06 -15.54 -16.70
N LYS A 390 -12.22 -16.77 -17.20
CA LYS A 390 -12.31 -18.00 -16.38
C LYS A 390 -10.90 -18.48 -16.09
N LEU A 391 -10.54 -18.55 -14.81
CA LEU A 391 -9.23 -19.00 -14.33
C LEU A 391 -9.38 -20.30 -13.54
N ARG A 392 -8.55 -21.30 -13.83
CA ARG A 392 -8.37 -22.48 -12.98
C ARG A 392 -7.67 -22.04 -11.69
N VAL A 393 -8.25 -22.40 -10.55
CA VAL A 393 -7.80 -22.04 -9.19
C VAL A 393 -7.52 -23.26 -8.31
N ARG A 394 -7.44 -24.45 -8.92
CA ARG A 394 -7.07 -25.73 -8.30
C ARG A 394 -6.11 -26.49 -9.21
N GLU A 395 -5.23 -27.28 -8.60
CA GLU A 395 -4.23 -28.08 -9.31
C GLU A 395 -4.88 -29.00 -10.36
N PRO A 396 -4.38 -29.07 -11.60
CA PRO A 396 -4.84 -30.03 -12.60
C PRO A 396 -4.51 -31.45 -12.17
N ASN A 397 -5.51 -32.34 -12.16
CA ASN A 397 -5.26 -33.77 -12.03
C ASN A 397 -4.68 -34.32 -13.34
N ASN A 398 -3.84 -35.37 -13.28
CA ASN A 398 -3.21 -35.99 -14.45
C ASN A 398 -4.17 -36.65 -15.47
N ASN A 399 -5.49 -36.51 -15.28
CA ASN A 399 -6.56 -37.15 -16.05
C ASN A 399 -7.57 -36.13 -16.64
N GLU A 400 -7.27 -34.82 -16.61
CA GLU A 400 -8.13 -33.71 -17.09
C GLU A 400 -7.59 -33.04 -18.37
#